data_AF-A0A9E5Y2I3-F1
#
_entry.id   AF-A0A9E5Y2I3-F1
#
_cell.length_a   1.000
_cell.length_b   1.000
_cell.length_c   1.000
_cell.angle_alpha   90.00
_cell.angle_beta   90.00
_cell.angle_gamma   90.00
#
_symmetry.space_group_name_H-M   'P 1'
#
loop_
_entity.id
_entity.type
_entity.pdbx_description
1 polymer ?
#
loop_
_entity_poly.entity_id
_entity_poly.type
_entity_poly.pdbx_seq_one_letter_code
_entity_poly.pdbx_strand_id
1 'polypeptide(L)'
;MEETMPESAITDEFLSSLFPPGRADEFFEALYGGAEAGAFDIGLRTAGFNKQNNTLIIEFVLTERPGHCMACNLTYGLPQVFQRHPIINLSGIIDEIDKKLKPDWSVEEWQIGSTQVLDPKVNTIPVFIKLKKNN
;
A
#
# COMPACT_ATOMS: atom_id res chain seq x y z
N MET A 1 14.30 20.81 19.59
CA MET A 1 14.09 20.46 18.18
C MET A 1 13.37 19.14 18.21
N GLU A 2 12.08 19.14 17.91
CA GLU A 2 11.25 17.94 17.96
C GLU A 2 11.52 17.18 16.66
N GLU A 3 12.28 16.08 16.74
CA GLU A 3 12.52 15.21 15.59
C GLU A 3 11.18 14.58 15.18
N THR A 4 10.58 15.07 14.10
CA THR A 4 9.32 14.49 13.60
C THR A 4 9.67 13.14 12.97
N MET A 5 9.23 12.06 13.62
CA MET A 5 9.47 10.71 13.12
C MET A 5 8.59 10.45 11.89
N PRO A 6 9.12 9.76 10.86
CA PRO A 6 8.36 9.47 9.64
C PRO A 6 7.08 8.66 9.92
N GLU A 7 7.10 7.76 10.92
CA GLU A 7 5.89 7.04 11.39
C GLU A 7 4.79 7.96 11.93
N SER A 8 5.14 9.12 12.48
CA SER A 8 4.15 10.08 13.00
C SER A 8 3.62 11.00 11.90
N ALA A 9 4.38 11.20 10.82
CA ALA A 9 3.96 11.99 9.67
C ALA A 9 3.05 11.18 8.71
N ILE A 10 3.33 9.88 8.57
CA ILE A 10 2.58 8.96 7.72
C ILE A 10 1.58 8.21 8.58
N THR A 11 0.35 8.73 8.66
CA THR A 11 -0.77 8.11 9.39
C THR A 11 -1.68 7.32 8.46
N ASP A 12 -2.50 6.43 9.02
CA ASP A 12 -3.50 5.67 8.26
C ASP A 12 -4.50 6.60 7.54
N GLU A 13 -4.81 7.76 8.13
CA GLU A 13 -5.65 8.79 7.50
C GLU A 13 -5.00 9.38 6.25
N PHE A 14 -3.70 9.67 6.31
CA PHE A 14 -2.95 10.14 5.14
C PHE A 14 -2.91 9.09 4.04
N LEU A 15 -2.62 7.83 4.41
CA LEU A 15 -2.61 6.71 3.47
C LEU A 15 -3.99 6.45 2.84
N SER A 16 -5.06 6.55 3.62
CA SER A 16 -6.44 6.45 3.14
C SER A 16 -6.82 7.58 2.19
N SER A 17 -6.28 8.78 2.41
CA SER A 17 -6.42 9.91 1.46
C SER A 17 -5.68 9.64 0.14
N LEU A 18 -4.50 9.00 0.20
CA LEU A 18 -3.74 8.61 -1.00
C LEU A 18 -4.36 7.43 -1.76
N PHE A 19 -5.03 6.52 -1.05
CA PHE A 19 -5.67 5.34 -1.60
C PHE A 19 -7.05 5.14 -0.96
N PRO A 20 -8.07 5.86 -1.47
CA PRO A 20 -9.42 5.71 -0.97
C PRO A 20 -9.98 4.33 -1.33
N PRO A 21 -10.95 3.80 -0.55
CA PRO A 21 -11.54 2.48 -0.79
C PRO A 21 -12.16 2.34 -2.19
N GLY A 22 -12.64 3.44 -2.79
CA GLY A 22 -13.17 3.45 -4.16
C GLY A 22 -12.12 3.18 -5.24
N ARG A 23 -10.83 3.32 -4.95
CA ARG A 23 -9.76 3.08 -5.93
C ARG A 23 -9.58 1.61 -6.27
N ALA A 24 -9.92 0.72 -5.33
CA ALA A 24 -9.99 -0.71 -5.59
C ALA A 24 -11.02 -1.00 -6.70
N ASP A 25 -12.16 -0.32 -6.65
CA ASP A 25 -13.25 -0.44 -7.61
C ASP A 25 -12.80 -0.04 -9.03
N GLU A 26 -12.12 1.11 -9.16
CA GLU A 26 -11.51 1.55 -10.42
C GLU A 26 -10.49 0.53 -10.96
N PHE A 27 -9.72 -0.10 -10.07
CA PHE A 27 -8.75 -1.13 -10.46
C PHE A 27 -9.43 -2.35 -11.07
N PHE A 28 -10.52 -2.83 -10.45
CA PHE A 28 -11.30 -3.94 -11.01
C PHE A 28 -12.08 -3.55 -12.26
N GLU A 29 -12.59 -2.31 -12.33
CA GLU A 29 -13.25 -1.79 -13.52
C GLU A 29 -12.29 -1.77 -14.71
N ALA A 30 -11.05 -1.31 -14.54
CA ALA A 30 -10.06 -1.31 -15.61
C ALA A 30 -9.57 -2.71 -16.00
N LEU A 31 -9.52 -3.66 -15.05
CA LEU A 31 -9.06 -5.03 -15.31
C LEU A 31 -10.12 -5.94 -15.91
N TYR A 32 -11.35 -5.84 -15.42
CA TYR A 32 -12.44 -6.76 -15.70
C TYR A 32 -13.63 -6.09 -16.38
N GLY A 33 -13.60 -4.77 -16.58
CA GLY A 33 -14.69 -4.00 -17.18
C GLY A 33 -15.88 -3.77 -16.25
N GLY A 34 -15.73 -4.03 -14.95
CA GLY A 34 -16.77 -3.78 -13.95
C GLY A 34 -16.28 -3.90 -12.50
N ALA A 35 -16.64 -2.91 -11.70
CA ALA A 35 -16.49 -2.84 -10.24
C ALA A 35 -17.00 -4.07 -9.48
N GLU A 36 -18.10 -4.64 -9.97
CA GLU A 36 -18.78 -5.82 -9.43
C GLU A 36 -17.96 -7.12 -9.59
N ALA A 37 -16.91 -7.12 -10.41
CA ALA A 37 -15.93 -8.20 -10.44
C ALA A 37 -14.91 -8.11 -9.29
N GLY A 38 -14.96 -7.04 -8.49
CA GLY A 38 -14.10 -6.80 -7.34
C GLY A 38 -14.23 -7.86 -6.27
N ALA A 39 -13.26 -8.77 -6.21
CA ALA A 39 -13.28 -9.86 -5.23
C ALA A 39 -12.89 -9.42 -3.82
N PHE A 40 -12.18 -8.29 -3.69
CA PHE A 40 -11.67 -7.78 -2.41
C PHE A 40 -11.54 -6.26 -2.49
N ASP A 41 -11.66 -5.61 -1.34
CA ASP A 41 -11.32 -4.20 -1.17
C ASP A 41 -9.81 -4.05 -0.89
N ILE A 42 -9.24 -2.88 -1.20
CA ILE A 42 -7.81 -2.61 -0.99
C ILE A 42 -7.71 -1.34 -0.15
N GLY A 43 -7.16 -1.46 1.05
CA GLY A 43 -6.78 -0.35 1.92
C GLY A 43 -5.27 -0.26 2.09
N LEU A 44 -4.79 0.88 2.57
CA LEU A 44 -3.42 1.06 3.03
C LEU A 44 -3.42 1.33 4.53
N ARG A 45 -2.51 0.67 5.24
CA ARG A 45 -2.25 0.95 6.66
C ARG A 45 -0.77 1.11 6.93
N THR A 46 -0.47 1.78 8.04
CA THR A 46 0.90 1.87 8.56
C THR A 46 1.19 0.59 9.36
N ALA A 47 2.32 -0.06 9.09
CA ALA A 47 2.77 -1.23 9.88
C ALA A 47 3.73 -0.82 10.99
N GLY A 48 4.53 0.22 10.74
CA GLY A 48 5.49 0.76 11.69
C GLY A 48 6.74 1.31 11.01
N PHE A 49 7.70 1.78 11.81
CA PHE A 49 8.98 2.30 11.31
C PHE A 49 10.17 1.67 12.01
N ASN A 50 11.09 1.12 11.21
CA ASN A 50 12.33 0.55 11.70
C ASN A 50 13.42 1.63 11.79
N LYS A 51 13.63 2.13 13.02
CA LYS A 51 14.64 3.17 13.34
C LYS A 51 16.09 2.72 13.11
N GLN A 52 16.38 1.42 13.11
CA GLN A 52 17.74 0.93 12.91
C GLN A 52 18.19 1.05 11.45
N ASN A 53 17.27 0.87 10.51
CA ASN A 53 17.53 0.87 9.07
C ASN A 53 16.81 2.02 8.34
N ASN A 54 16.20 2.93 9.09
CA ASN A 54 15.34 4.01 8.59
C ASN A 54 14.30 3.52 7.58
N THR A 55 13.64 2.39 7.86
CA THR A 55 12.71 1.78 6.91
C THR A 55 11.28 1.93 7.41
N LEU A 56 10.45 2.68 6.67
CA LEU A 56 9.02 2.77 6.90
C LEU A 56 8.33 1.55 6.29
N ILE A 57 7.45 0.94 7.06
CA ILE A 57 6.73 -0.26 6.66
C ILE A 57 5.26 0.12 6.58
N ILE A 58 4.69 -0.02 5.39
CA ILE A 58 3.25 0.13 5.15
C ILE A 58 2.73 -1.20 4.62
N GLU A 59 1.43 -1.45 4.75
CA GLU A 59 0.83 -2.70 4.29
C GLU A 59 -0.43 -2.39 3.50
N PHE A 60 -0.55 -3.00 2.33
CA PHE A 60 -1.83 -3.06 1.63
C PHE A 60 -2.69 -4.11 2.32
N VAL A 61 -3.85 -3.71 2.83
CA VAL A 61 -4.84 -4.60 3.44
C VAL A 61 -5.87 -4.94 2.39
N LEU A 62 -5.95 -6.21 2.02
CA LEU A 62 -6.90 -6.73 1.05
C LEU A 62 -8.00 -7.47 1.79
N THR A 63 -9.20 -6.91 1.80
CA THR A 63 -10.35 -7.45 2.55
C THR A 63 -11.34 -8.09 1.58
N GLU A 64 -11.62 -9.38 1.73
CA GLU A 64 -12.56 -10.10 0.87
C GLU A 64 -13.97 -9.46 0.88
N ARG A 65 -14.54 -9.22 -0.31
CA ARG A 65 -15.92 -8.75 -0.46
C ARG A 65 -16.88 -9.95 -0.39
N PRO A 66 -18.05 -9.80 0.26
CA PRO A 66 -19.00 -10.90 0.40
C PRO A 66 -19.50 -11.39 -0.97
N GLY A 67 -19.38 -12.70 -1.22
CA GLY A 67 -19.85 -13.33 -2.46
C GLY A 67 -18.76 -13.63 -3.50
N HIS A 68 -17.53 -13.15 -3.28
CA HIS A 68 -16.38 -13.45 -4.13
C HIS A 68 -15.32 -14.23 -3.35
N CYS A 69 -14.87 -15.37 -3.87
CA CYS A 69 -13.84 -16.17 -3.20
C CYS A 69 -12.45 -15.66 -3.55
N MET A 70 -11.76 -15.10 -2.55
CA MET A 70 -10.42 -14.53 -2.70
C MET A 70 -9.39 -15.58 -3.17
N ALA A 71 -9.53 -16.82 -2.71
CA ALA A 71 -8.64 -17.93 -3.08
C ALA A 71 -8.76 -18.36 -4.55
N CYS A 72 -9.93 -18.20 -5.18
CA CYS A 72 -10.11 -18.54 -6.59
C CYS A 72 -9.50 -17.49 -7.52
N ASN A 73 -9.54 -16.21 -7.14
CA ASN A 73 -9.05 -15.10 -7.96
C ASN A 73 -7.54 -14.81 -7.76
N LEU A 74 -6.92 -15.40 -6.74
CA LEU A 74 -5.48 -15.31 -6.44
C LEU A 74 -4.62 -16.26 -7.28
N THR A 75 -5.18 -16.89 -8.31
CA THR A 75 -4.54 -18.07 -8.90
C THR A 75 -3.28 -17.78 -9.72
N TYR A 76 -3.14 -16.68 -10.45
CA TYR A 76 -1.88 -16.40 -11.17
C TYR A 76 -1.63 -14.91 -11.44
N GLY A 77 -0.63 -14.31 -10.78
CA GLY A 77 0.06 -13.11 -11.28
C GLY A 77 -0.33 -11.73 -10.72
N LEU A 78 -1.24 -11.65 -9.73
CA LEU A 78 -1.65 -10.37 -9.10
C LEU A 78 -0.49 -9.44 -8.68
N PRO A 79 0.62 -9.90 -8.04
CA PRO A 79 1.69 -8.98 -7.65
C PRO A 79 2.39 -8.30 -8.85
N GLN A 80 2.46 -8.95 -10.01
CA GLN A 80 2.99 -8.33 -11.23
C GLN A 80 2.01 -7.32 -11.83
N VAL A 81 0.71 -7.56 -11.70
CA VAL A 81 -0.34 -6.61 -12.12
C VAL A 81 -0.33 -5.39 -11.23
N PHE A 82 -0.21 -5.55 -9.90
CA PHE A 82 -0.15 -4.46 -8.94
C PHE A 82 1.04 -3.52 -9.18
N GLN A 83 2.22 -4.06 -9.55
CA GLN A 83 3.39 -3.25 -9.88
C GLN A 83 3.24 -2.46 -11.20
N ARG A 84 2.44 -2.96 -12.15
CA ARG A 84 2.29 -2.33 -13.48
C ARG A 84 0.97 -1.56 -13.66
N HIS A 85 0.03 -1.66 -12.72
CA HIS A 85 -1.26 -0.99 -12.88
C HIS A 85 -1.17 0.49 -12.51
N PRO A 86 -1.50 1.40 -13.45
CA PRO A 86 -1.48 2.84 -13.20
C PRO A 86 -2.50 3.26 -12.13
N ILE A 87 -3.52 2.44 -11.86
CA ILE A 87 -4.57 2.75 -10.88
C ILE A 87 -4.08 2.56 -9.45
N ILE A 88 -3.24 1.55 -9.17
CA ILE A 88 -2.69 1.41 -7.82
C ILE A 88 -1.71 2.54 -7.54
N ASN A 89 -0.96 2.95 -8.57
CA ASN A 89 -0.03 4.06 -8.55
C ASN A 89 0.90 4.01 -7.32
N LEU A 90 1.49 2.84 -7.04
CA LEU A 90 2.39 2.66 -5.91
C LEU A 90 3.53 3.69 -5.96
N SER A 91 4.12 3.91 -7.13
CA SER A 91 5.15 4.95 -7.32
C SER A 91 4.65 6.34 -6.94
N GLY A 92 3.40 6.69 -7.27
CA GLY A 92 2.79 7.96 -6.85
C GLY A 92 2.53 8.03 -5.34
N ILE A 93 2.12 6.93 -4.71
CA ILE A 93 1.98 6.87 -3.23
C ILE A 93 3.33 7.12 -2.58
N ILE A 94 4.40 6.47 -3.07
CA ILE A 94 5.75 6.66 -2.56
C ILE A 94 6.23 8.10 -2.76
N ASP A 95 5.94 8.73 -3.90
CA ASP A 95 6.27 10.12 -4.18
C ASP A 95 5.54 11.10 -3.23
N GLU A 96 4.26 10.84 -2.94
CA GLU A 96 3.49 11.63 -1.97
C GLU A 96 4.02 11.44 -0.54
N ILE A 97 4.42 10.21 -0.18
CA ILE A 97 5.12 9.94 1.08
C ILE A 97 6.45 10.71 1.14
N ASP A 98 7.26 10.68 0.09
CA ASP A 98 8.53 11.42 0.00
C ASP A 98 8.31 12.93 0.18
N LYS A 99 7.34 13.52 -0.52
CA LYS A 99 6.98 14.93 -0.37
C LYS A 99 6.51 15.28 1.04
N LYS A 100 5.73 14.41 1.67
CA LYS A 100 5.23 14.59 3.03
C LYS A 100 6.35 14.55 4.07
N LEU A 101 7.36 13.74 3.79
CA LEU A 101 8.53 13.53 4.64
C LEU A 101 9.63 14.57 4.46
N LYS A 102 9.64 15.28 3.32
CA LYS A 102 10.53 16.42 3.07
C LYS A 102 10.18 17.61 3.98
N PRO A 103 11.19 18.41 4.37
CA PRO A 103 12.61 18.30 3.98
C PRO A 103 13.42 17.30 4.82
N ASP A 104 12.95 16.89 5.99
CA ASP A 104 13.71 16.09 6.97
C ASP A 104 14.12 14.70 6.46
N TRP A 105 13.26 14.05 5.69
CA TRP A 105 13.47 12.71 5.16
C TRP A 105 13.16 12.64 3.67
N SER A 106 13.79 11.69 2.97
CA SER A 106 13.47 11.36 1.59
C SER A 106 13.50 9.87 1.37
N VAL A 107 12.68 9.39 0.43
CA VAL A 107 12.65 7.99 0.05
C VAL A 107 13.86 7.69 -0.82
N GLU A 108 14.71 6.77 -0.36
CA GLU A 108 15.88 6.29 -1.10
C GLU A 108 15.51 5.13 -2.02
N GLU A 109 14.79 4.15 -1.47
CA GLU A 109 14.38 2.94 -2.18
C GLU A 109 13.07 2.41 -1.57
N TRP A 110 12.29 1.68 -2.35
CA TRP A 110 11.14 0.94 -1.82
C TRP A 110 11.07 -0.44 -2.46
N GLN A 111 10.56 -1.40 -1.70
CA GLN A 111 10.37 -2.78 -2.15
C GLN A 111 9.03 -3.30 -1.64
N ILE A 112 8.32 -4.02 -2.50
CA ILE A 112 7.09 -4.72 -2.13
C ILE A 112 7.44 -6.15 -1.72
N GLY A 113 6.94 -6.56 -0.56
CA GLY A 113 7.06 -7.92 -0.06
C GLY A 113 6.04 -8.86 -0.67
N SER A 114 6.06 -10.10 -0.21
CA SER A 114 5.09 -11.13 -0.60
C SER A 114 3.77 -10.96 0.14
N THR A 115 2.66 -11.35 -0.49
CA THR A 115 1.35 -11.42 0.16
C THR A 115 1.40 -12.35 1.37
N GLN A 116 0.88 -11.86 2.49
CA GLN A 116 0.73 -12.57 3.75
C GLN A 116 -0.75 -12.74 4.06
N VAL A 117 -1.12 -13.89 4.60
CA VAL A 117 -2.48 -14.13 5.06
C VAL A 117 -2.55 -13.66 6.50
N LEU A 118 -3.23 -12.54 6.75
CA LEU A 118 -3.47 -12.05 8.11
C LEU A 118 -4.63 -12.80 8.74
N ASP A 119 -5.72 -12.95 7.98
CA ASP A 119 -6.95 -13.64 8.36
C ASP A 119 -7.47 -14.46 7.17
N PRO A 120 -8.37 -15.45 7.42
CA PRO A 120 -9.01 -16.20 6.34
C PRO A 120 -9.74 -15.33 5.29
N LYS A 121 -10.08 -14.09 5.62
CA LYS A 121 -10.73 -13.11 4.73
C LYS A 121 -9.89 -11.86 4.47
N VAL A 122 -8.69 -11.76 5.07
CA VAL A 122 -7.86 -10.56 4.98
C VAL A 122 -6.43 -10.97 4.64
N ASN A 123 -5.95 -10.50 3.50
CA ASN A 123 -4.54 -10.62 3.13
C ASN A 123 -3.86 -9.28 3.29
N THR A 124 -2.57 -9.28 3.60
CA THR A 124 -1.76 -8.07 3.66
C THR A 124 -0.56 -8.19 2.74
N ILE A 125 -0.13 -7.09 2.12
CA ILE A 125 1.11 -7.04 1.35
C ILE A 125 1.99 -5.95 1.96
N PRO A 126 3.08 -6.31 2.66
CA PRO A 126 3.98 -5.33 3.24
C PRO A 126 4.81 -4.65 2.15
N VAL A 127 5.03 -3.34 2.30
CA VAL A 127 5.92 -2.53 1.48
C VAL A 127 6.93 -1.88 2.41
N PHE A 128 8.19 -2.11 2.11
CA PHE A 128 9.32 -1.58 2.86
C PHE A 128 9.87 -0.39 2.09
N ILE A 129 9.82 0.78 2.71
CA ILE A 129 10.24 2.06 2.15
C ILE A 129 11.47 2.51 2.92
N LYS A 130 12.63 2.41 2.30
CA LYS A 130 13.89 2.85 2.87
C LYS A 130 13.99 4.37 2.77
N LEU A 131 14.07 5.02 3.91
CA LEU A 131 14.20 6.45 4.04
C LEU A 131 15.65 6.85 4.33
N LYS A 132 16.02 8.00 3.80
CA LYS A 132 17.28 8.68 4.06
C LYS A 132 16.99 10.00 4.74
N LYS A 133 17.68 10.27 5.84
CA LYS A 133 17.61 11.57 6.52
C LYS A 133 18.39 12.59 5.69
N ASN A 134 17.76 13.69 5.33
CA ASN A 134 18.44 14.80 4.69
C ASN A 134 19.03 15.67 5.79
N ASN A 135 20.34 15.83 5.78
CA ASN A 135 21.10 16.55 6.81
C ASN A 135 21.67 17.86 6.25
#